data_AF-A0A1G0JTC4-F1
#
_entry.id   AF-A0A1G0JTC4-F1
#
_cell.length_a   1.000
_cell.length_b   1.000
_cell.length_c   1.000
_cell.angle_alpha   90.00
_cell.angle_beta   90.00
_cell.angle_gamma   90.00
#
_symmetry.space_group_name_H-M   'P 1'
#
loop_
_entity.id
_entity.type
_entity.pdbx_description
1 polymer ?
#
loop_
_entity_poly.entity_id
_entity_poly.type
_entity_poly.pdbx_seq_one_letter_code
_entity_poly.pdbx_strand_id
1 'polypeptide(L)'
;MAGYARYRIKRQVFPGIIADANHTVTGMIYYDLDDQSLQRLDEFESHIYQRRQVRVQLTGADNTYADAYIIAQNYQLLLSGDEWKLEEFKRRHLQAYLSAL
;
A
#
# COMPACT_ATOMS: atom_id res chain seq x y z
N MET A 1 -5.69 -4.58 7.89
CA MET A 1 -6.73 -4.17 6.92
C MET A 1 -7.35 -5.42 6.32
N ALA A 2 -8.48 -5.87 6.89
CA ALA A 2 -9.19 -7.07 6.44
C ALA A 2 -9.96 -6.79 5.14
N GLY A 3 -10.09 -7.79 4.28
CA GLY A 3 -10.74 -7.66 2.97
C GLY A 3 -9.83 -7.09 1.89
N TYR A 4 -8.51 -7.14 2.10
CA TYR A 4 -7.50 -6.66 1.16
C TYR A 4 -6.29 -7.60 1.12
N ALA A 5 -5.64 -7.64 -0.04
CA ALA A 5 -4.39 -8.38 -0.27
C ALA A 5 -3.29 -7.47 -0.82
N ARG A 6 -2.04 -7.86 -0.61
CA ARG A 6 -0.84 -7.14 -1.07
C ARG A 6 -0.01 -8.03 -1.98
N TYR A 7 0.22 -7.58 -3.21
CA TYR A 7 0.93 -8.33 -4.25
C TYR A 7 2.09 -7.53 -4.83
N ARG A 8 3.00 -8.24 -5.51
CA ARG A 8 4.01 -7.60 -6.35
C ARG A 8 3.35 -7.02 -7.60
N ILE A 9 3.84 -5.87 -8.02
CA ILE A 9 3.53 -5.28 -9.33
C ILE A 9 4.63 -5.69 -10.30
N LYS A 10 4.24 -6.11 -11.50
CA LYS A 10 5.17 -6.52 -12.56
C LYS A 10 6.17 -5.38 -12.83
N ARG A 11 7.45 -5.71 -12.84
CA ARG A 11 8.57 -4.78 -13.10
C ARG A 11 8.72 -3.63 -12.09
N GLN A 12 8.08 -3.72 -10.92
CA GLN A 12 8.24 -2.76 -9.83
C GLN A 12 8.76 -3.46 -8.57
N VAL A 13 9.47 -2.70 -7.74
CA VAL A 13 10.00 -3.19 -6.45
C VAL A 13 9.05 -2.93 -5.28
N PHE A 14 8.07 -2.05 -5.47
CA PHE A 14 7.05 -1.70 -4.48
C PHE A 14 5.75 -2.52 -4.67
N PRO A 15 4.92 -2.63 -3.62
CA PRO A 15 3.73 -3.47 -3.65
C PRO A 15 2.50 -2.75 -4.21
N GLY A 16 1.52 -3.53 -4.67
CA GLY A 16 0.15 -3.08 -4.91
C GLY A 16 -0.82 -3.70 -3.90
N ILE A 17 -1.81 -2.92 -3.46
CA ILE A 17 -2.90 -3.39 -2.60
C ILE A 17 -4.19 -3.47 -3.41
N ILE A 18 -4.96 -4.55 -3.27
CA ILE A 18 -6.29 -4.71 -3.89
C ILE A 18 -7.31 -5.21 -2.87
N ALA A 19 -8.60 -4.99 -3.16
CA ALA A 19 -9.68 -5.62 -2.42
C ALA A 19 -9.66 -7.14 -2.67
N ASP A 20 -9.68 -7.90 -1.57
CA ASP A 20 -9.75 -9.36 -1.55
C ASP A 20 -10.34 -9.80 -0.21
N ALA A 21 -11.60 -10.26 -0.23
CA ALA A 21 -12.38 -10.55 0.97
C ALA A 21 -11.76 -11.60 1.89
N ASN A 22 -10.88 -12.47 1.37
CA ASN A 22 -10.32 -13.60 2.10
C ASN A 22 -8.95 -13.31 2.71
N HIS A 23 -8.42 -12.10 2.50
CA HIS A 23 -7.07 -11.73 2.90
C HIS A 23 -7.05 -10.52 3.84
N THR A 24 -5.92 -10.35 4.51
CA THR A 24 -5.66 -9.21 5.38
C THR A 24 -4.27 -8.66 5.14
N VAL A 25 -4.17 -7.35 4.96
CA VAL A 25 -2.89 -6.64 4.91
C VAL A 25 -2.51 -6.14 6.30
N THR A 26 -1.34 -6.56 6.80
CA THR A 26 -0.70 -5.98 7.98
C THR A 26 0.25 -4.87 7.56
N GLY A 27 0.24 -3.77 8.32
CA GLY A 27 1.05 -2.58 8.05
C GLY A 27 1.08 -1.63 9.24
N MET A 28 1.43 -0.37 8.97
CA MET A 28 1.49 0.71 9.94
C MET A 28 0.50 1.80 9.56
N ILE A 29 0.00 2.52 10.56
CA ILE A 29 -0.78 3.74 10.37
C ILE A 29 0.12 4.91 10.77
N TYR A 30 0.13 5.95 9.94
CA TYR A 30 0.73 7.24 10.24
C TYR A 30 -0.39 8.21 10.61
N TYR A 31 -0.28 8.83 11.78
CA TYR A 31 -1.24 9.80 12.30
C TYR A 31 -0.74 11.23 12.04
N ASP A 32 -1.64 12.20 12.23
CA ASP A 32 -1.35 13.64 12.22
C ASP A 32 -0.73 14.16 10.90
N LEU A 33 -1.16 13.59 9.76
CA LEU A 33 -0.83 14.12 8.44
C LEU A 33 -1.78 15.27 8.09
N ASP A 34 -1.22 16.44 7.83
CA ASP A 34 -1.96 17.59 7.31
C ASP A 34 -2.28 17.45 5.82
N ASP A 35 -3.18 18.30 5.32
CA ASP A 35 -3.63 18.27 3.92
C ASP A 35 -2.47 18.43 2.94
N GLN A 36 -1.44 19.21 3.30
CA GLN A 36 -0.27 19.41 2.45
C GLN A 36 0.58 18.13 2.34
N SER A 37 0.78 17.42 3.46
CA SER A 37 1.48 16.14 3.49
C SER A 37 0.70 15.07 2.74
N LEU A 38 -0.62 15.04 2.91
CA LEU A 38 -1.53 14.17 2.16
C LEU A 38 -1.49 14.46 0.65
N GLN A 39 -1.41 15.72 0.23
CA GLN A 39 -1.26 16.08 -1.17
C GLN A 39 0.09 15.63 -1.74
N ARG A 40 1.19 15.82 -0.98
CA ARG A 40 2.52 15.33 -1.41
C ARG A 40 2.54 13.81 -1.58
N LEU A 41 1.84 13.08 -0.72
CA LEU A 41 1.68 11.63 -0.87
C LEU A 41 0.89 11.28 -2.14
N ASP A 42 -0.17 12.03 -2.46
CA ASP A 42 -0.92 11.84 -3.70
C ASP A 42 -0.06 12.09 -4.96
N GLU A 43 0.84 13.08 -4.91
CA GLU A 43 1.78 13.40 -6.00
C GLU A 43 2.92 12.38 -6.12
N PHE A 44 3.38 11.85 -4.98
CA PHE A 44 4.41 10.82 -4.91
C PHE A 44 3.93 9.48 -5.46
N GLU A 45 2.68 9.13 -5.16
CA GLU A 45 2.08 7.87 -5.58
C GLU A 45 1.81 7.85 -7.08
N SER A 46 2.02 6.70 -7.70
CA SER A 46 1.81 6.54 -9.15
C SER A 46 0.31 6.61 -9.49
N HIS A 47 -0.01 7.07 -10.71
CA HIS A 47 -1.38 7.13 -11.26
C HIS A 47 -2.12 5.78 -11.29
N ILE A 48 -1.43 4.67 -11.04
CA ILE A 48 -2.03 3.34 -10.93
C ILE A 48 -2.77 3.12 -9.60
N TYR A 49 -2.56 3.99 -8.61
CA TYR A 49 -3.22 3.96 -7.32
C TYR A 49 -4.35 4.97 -7.23
N GLN A 50 -5.28 4.70 -6.32
CA GLN A 50 -6.34 5.58 -5.88
C GLN A 50 -6.32 5.60 -4.34
N ARG A 51 -6.33 6.79 -3.75
CA ARG A 51 -6.50 6.93 -2.31
C ARG A 51 -7.93 6.56 -1.94
N ARG A 52 -8.09 5.66 -0.97
CA ARG A 52 -9.39 5.23 -0.45
C ARG A 52 -9.35 5.15 1.07
N GLN A 53 -10.43 5.61 1.68
CA GLN A 53 -10.65 5.36 3.10
C GLN A 53 -10.98 3.87 3.31
N VAL A 54 -10.25 3.23 4.22
CA VAL A 54 -10.34 1.81 4.53
C VAL A 54 -10.51 1.61 6.03
N ARG A 55 -11.26 0.57 6.41
CA ARG A 55 -11.39 0.17 7.81
C ARG A 55 -10.21 -0.70 8.21
N VAL A 56 -9.56 -0.36 9.31
CA VAL A 56 -8.39 -1.06 9.83
C VAL A 56 -8.58 -1.39 11.31
N GLN A 57 -8.08 -2.56 11.70
CA GLN A 57 -8.05 -2.99 13.08
C GLN A 57 -6.69 -2.67 13.67
N LEU A 58 -6.69 -1.98 14.82
CA LEU A 58 -5.50 -1.70 15.59
C LEU A 58 -5.19 -2.87 16.53
N THR A 59 -3.92 -3.16 16.72
CA THR A 59 -3.50 -4.18 17.69
C THR A 59 -3.84 -3.71 19.10
N GLY A 60 -4.80 -4.38 19.76
CA GLY A 60 -5.20 -4.06 21.13
C GLY A 60 -6.11 -2.84 21.28
N ALA A 61 -6.70 -2.34 20.18
CA ALA A 61 -7.63 -1.21 20.20
C ALA A 61 -8.77 -1.40 19.18
N ASP A 62 -9.71 -0.47 19.19
CA ASP A 62 -10.87 -0.47 18.28
C ASP A 62 -10.47 -0.27 16.82
N ASN A 63 -11.40 -0.64 15.95
CA ASN A 63 -11.26 -0.36 14.52
C ASN A 63 -11.32 1.14 14.26
N THR A 64 -10.46 1.61 13.37
CA THR A 64 -10.46 3.00 12.89
C THR A 64 -10.54 3.04 11.36
N TYR A 65 -10.69 4.24 10.81
CA TYR A 65 -10.55 4.50 9.38
C TYR A 65 -9.20 5.16 9.12
N ALA A 66 -8.57 4.77 8.02
CA ALA A 66 -7.34 5.37 7.53
C ALA A 66 -7.41 5.45 6.00
N ASP A 67 -6.65 6.36 5.40
CA ASP A 67 -6.46 6.37 3.96
C ASP A 67 -5.38 5.38 3.55
N ALA A 68 -5.61 4.70 2.43
CA ALA A 68 -4.66 3.80 1.81
C ALA A 68 -4.66 3.96 0.29
N TYR A 69 -3.50 3.76 -0.33
CA TYR A 69 -3.33 3.76 -1.78
C TYR A 69 -3.60 2.35 -2.33
N ILE A 70 -4.75 2.19 -2.97
CA ILE A 70 -5.24 0.92 -3.52
C ILE A 70 -5.06 0.96 -5.03
N ILE A 71 -4.64 -0.14 -5.66
CA ILE A 71 -4.54 -0.24 -7.11
C ILE A 71 -5.92 0.01 -7.73
N ALA A 72 -5.99 0.94 -8.67
CA ALA A 72 -7.22 1.23 -9.41
C ALA A 72 -7.62 0.04 -10.27
N GLN A 73 -8.93 -0.19 -10.43
CA GLN A 73 -9.49 -1.42 -10.98
C GLN A 73 -8.96 -1.74 -12.38
N ASN A 74 -8.75 -0.71 -13.20
CA ASN A 74 -8.20 -0.80 -14.55
C ASN A 74 -6.70 -1.20 -14.58
N TYR A 75 -5.99 -1.15 -13.46
CA TYR A 75 -4.57 -1.48 -13.35
C TYR A 75 -4.29 -2.81 -12.62
N GLN A 76 -5.31 -3.56 -12.21
CA GLN A 76 -5.12 -4.83 -11.49
C GLN A 76 -4.33 -5.87 -12.30
N LEU A 77 -4.38 -5.81 -13.64
CA LEU A 77 -3.60 -6.68 -14.54
C LEU A 77 -2.07 -6.47 -14.43
N LEU A 78 -1.62 -5.37 -13.81
CA LEU A 78 -0.22 -5.11 -13.52
C LEU A 78 0.32 -5.98 -12.38
N LEU A 79 -0.54 -6.59 -11.57
CA LEU A 79 -0.11 -7.46 -10.46
C LEU A 79 0.40 -8.80 -11.01
N SER A 80 1.45 -9.33 -10.38
CA SER A 80 1.97 -10.65 -10.76
C SER A 80 1.20 -11.81 -10.11
N GLY A 81 0.42 -11.52 -9.06
CA GLY A 81 -0.22 -12.53 -8.21
C GLY A 81 0.72 -13.07 -7.12
N ASP A 82 2.01 -12.76 -7.18
CA ASP A 82 2.96 -13.14 -6.14
C ASP A 82 2.82 -12.25 -4.91
N GLU A 83 2.94 -12.84 -3.73
CA GLU A 83 2.99 -12.10 -2.48
C GLU A 83 4.20 -11.16 -2.46
N TRP A 84 3.98 -9.91 -2.04
CA TRP A 84 5.06 -8.98 -1.76
C TRP A 84 5.43 -8.98 -0.27
N LYS A 85 6.72 -9.13 0.02
CA LYS A 85 7.26 -9.24 1.39
C LYS A 85 8.15 -8.05 1.72
N LEU A 86 7.79 -7.32 2.78
CA LEU A 86 8.51 -6.13 3.24
C LEU A 86 9.98 -6.43 3.54
N GLU A 87 10.26 -7.54 4.21
CA GLU A 87 11.63 -7.90 4.61
C GLU A 87 12.51 -8.24 3.41
N GLU A 88 11.94 -8.76 2.33
CA GLU A 88 12.68 -8.95 1.08
C GLU A 88 13.03 -7.61 0.44
N PHE A 89 12.05 -6.69 0.37
CA PHE A 89 12.27 -5.35 -0.15
C PHE A 89 13.35 -4.59 0.63
N LYS A 90 13.26 -4.59 1.98
CA LYS A 90 14.27 -3.98 2.85
C LYS A 90 15.67 -4.51 2.58
N ARG A 91 15.81 -5.83 2.48
CA ARG A 91 17.11 -6.49 2.29
C ARG A 91 17.69 -6.30 0.89
N ARG A 92 16.86 -6.28 -0.16
CA ARG A 92 17.33 -6.37 -1.56
C ARG A 92 17.18 -5.09 -2.37
N HIS A 93 16.26 -4.21 -2.01
CA HIS A 93 15.82 -3.12 -2.89
C HIS A 93 15.79 -1.74 -2.23
N LEU A 94 15.67 -1.66 -0.89
CA LEU A 94 15.49 -0.39 -0.18
C LEU A 94 16.58 0.64 -0.47
N GLN A 95 17.86 0.24 -0.42
CA GLN A 95 18.95 1.20 -0.63
C GLN A 95 18.91 1.82 -2.03
N ALA A 96 18.78 0.98 -3.06
CA ALA A 96 18.69 1.45 -4.45
C ALA A 96 17.42 2.28 -4.69
N TYR A 97 16.31 1.92 -4.05
CA TYR A 97 15.05 2.65 -4.13
C TYR A 97 15.19 4.06 -3.55
N LEU A 98 15.77 4.21 -2.35
CA LEU A 98 15.96 5.52 -1.70
C LEU A 98 16.96 6.42 -2.44
N SER A 99 17.93 5.85 -3.16
CA SER A 99 18.89 6.63 -3.96
C SER A 99 18.32 7.12 -5.30
N ALA A 100 17.15 6.63 -5.71
CA ALA A 100 16.50 6.98 -6.96
C ALA A 100 15.29 7.93 -6.78
N LEU A 101 14.96 8.29 -5.53
CA LEU A 101 13.97 9.31 -5.17
C LEU A 101 14.61 10.70 -5.18
#